data_AF-A0A095YWQ8-F1
#
_entry.id   AF-A0A095YWQ8-F1
#
_cell.length_a   1.000
_cell.length_b   1.000
_cell.length_c   1.000
_cell.angle_alpha   90.00
_cell.angle_beta   90.00
_cell.angle_gamma   90.00
#
_symmetry.space_group_name_H-M   'P 1'
#
loop_
_entity.id
_entity.type
_entity.pdbx_description
1 polymer ?
#
loop_
_entity_poly.entity_id
_entity_poly.type
_entity_poly.pdbx_seq_one_letter_code
_entity_poly.pdbx_strand_id
1 'polypeptide(L)'
;MSERNIDEEFERIIAGMEEPDANEGASEPDTTARQDDQVEQADPDEPVDESLHLEEGAQRIGLIFAPLRPASAVARMLGMYKIARWIVPIDHQIVLYLELDPDDEEEEFESLLGEERPMPEEVDRFAKVISKLSKFGAVAVVSTLAEEDSLVSGSVYARRYVNGKPEDAIPAGLLINSIDIRAEDLLLGRARPQDYPDAVHATERPVPKGRGFGFPKRV
;
A
#
# COMPACT_ATOMS: atom_id res chain seq x y z
N MET A 1 -38.45 7.30 37.41
CA MET A 1 -37.49 6.99 36.34
C MET A 1 -37.86 5.60 35.86
N SER A 2 -38.44 5.45 34.67
CA SER A 2 -38.86 4.16 34.14
C SER A 2 -37.66 3.54 33.44
N GLU A 3 -37.17 2.41 33.94
CA GLU A 3 -36.14 1.62 33.28
C GLU A 3 -36.67 1.17 31.92
N ARG A 4 -35.93 1.50 30.86
CA ARG A 4 -36.23 1.04 29.51
C ARG A 4 -35.84 -0.44 29.45
N ASN A 5 -36.81 -1.31 29.17
CA ASN A 5 -36.61 -2.75 29.12
C ASN A 5 -35.93 -3.12 27.79
N ILE A 6 -34.59 -3.12 27.80
CA ILE A 6 -33.73 -3.33 26.62
C ILE A 6 -33.98 -4.71 25.98
N ASP A 7 -34.42 -5.68 26.78
CA ASP A 7 -34.71 -7.04 26.33
C ASP A 7 -35.90 -7.10 25.35
N GLU A 8 -36.92 -6.25 25.53
CA GLU A 8 -38.09 -6.18 24.65
C GLU A 8 -37.82 -5.51 23.29
N GLU A 9 -36.76 -4.71 23.21
CA GLU A 9 -36.33 -4.07 21.98
C GLU A 9 -35.50 -5.05 21.14
N PHE A 10 -34.65 -5.84 21.82
CA PHE A 10 -33.83 -6.87 21.17
C PHE A 10 -34.67 -7.99 20.56
N GLU A 11 -35.69 -8.48 21.28
CA GLU A 11 -36.63 -9.48 20.77
C GLU A 11 -37.37 -9.03 19.50
N ARG A 12 -37.70 -7.73 19.40
CA ARG A 12 -38.35 -7.17 18.21
C ARG A 12 -37.43 -7.09 17.00
N ILE A 13 -36.12 -6.90 17.21
CA ILE A 13 -35.13 -6.86 16.13
C ILE A 13 -34.92 -8.27 15.57
N ILE A 14 -34.81 -9.28 16.45
CA ILE A 14 -34.64 -10.67 16.02
C ILE A 14 -35.90 -11.19 15.32
N ALA A 15 -37.09 -10.86 15.82
CA ALA A 15 -38.35 -11.22 15.17
C ALA A 15 -38.55 -10.57 13.79
N GLY A 16 -37.81 -9.49 13.48
CA GLY A 16 -37.81 -8.84 12.18
C GLY A 16 -36.83 -9.44 11.16
N MET A 17 -35.98 -10.39 11.58
CA MET A 17 -34.92 -10.98 10.77
C MET A 17 -35.16 -12.44 10.35
N GLU A 18 -36.26 -13.07 10.78
CA GLU A 18 -36.62 -14.44 10.34
C GLU A 18 -37.54 -14.43 9.09
N GLU A 19 -37.04 -15.07 8.03
CA GLU A 19 -37.39 -15.00 6.59
C GLU A 19 -38.72 -15.67 6.17
N PRO A 20 -39.08 -15.67 4.87
CA PRO A 20 -38.73 -16.89 4.11
C PRO A 20 -38.32 -16.69 2.63
N ASP A 21 -37.45 -17.59 2.17
CA ASP A 21 -37.28 -18.05 0.79
C ASP A 21 -38.61 -18.39 0.09
N ALA A 22 -38.78 -17.94 -1.17
CA ALA A 22 -39.32 -18.74 -2.29
C ALA A 22 -39.49 -17.90 -3.60
N ASN A 23 -38.60 -18.16 -4.56
CA ASN A 23 -38.81 -18.35 -6.00
C ASN A 23 -40.18 -18.01 -6.62
N GLU A 24 -40.22 -17.09 -7.63
CA GLU A 24 -40.95 -17.27 -8.91
C GLU A 24 -40.69 -16.13 -9.93
N GLY A 25 -40.17 -16.47 -11.12
CA GLY A 25 -40.80 -16.11 -12.40
C GLY A 25 -40.53 -14.75 -13.10
N ALA A 26 -39.58 -14.77 -14.04
CA ALA A 26 -39.62 -14.19 -15.40
C ALA A 26 -39.92 -12.69 -15.65
N SER A 27 -38.96 -12.00 -16.27
CA SER A 27 -39.14 -11.31 -17.58
C SER A 27 -37.81 -10.73 -18.08
N GLU A 28 -37.28 -11.28 -19.17
CA GLU A 28 -36.23 -10.66 -19.99
C GLU A 28 -36.80 -9.44 -20.75
N PRO A 29 -35.98 -8.40 -20.99
CA PRO A 29 -36.06 -7.67 -22.24
C PRO A 29 -34.75 -7.80 -23.01
N ASP A 30 -34.89 -8.44 -24.16
CA ASP A 30 -33.99 -8.40 -25.32
C ASP A 30 -33.61 -6.95 -25.66
N THR A 31 -32.32 -6.61 -25.56
CA THR A 31 -31.76 -5.49 -26.30
C THR A 31 -30.37 -5.83 -26.80
N THR A 32 -30.31 -6.00 -28.11
CA THR A 32 -29.14 -6.35 -28.89
C THR A 32 -28.14 -5.18 -28.94
N ALA A 33 -26.86 -5.54 -28.81
CA ALA A 33 -25.64 -4.88 -29.30
C ALA A 33 -25.15 -3.57 -28.66
N ARG A 34 -23.98 -3.67 -28.01
CA ARG A 34 -22.80 -2.79 -28.18
C ARG A 34 -21.55 -3.36 -27.48
N GLN A 35 -20.67 -3.94 -28.31
CA GLN A 35 -19.20 -3.82 -28.34
C GLN A 35 -18.38 -3.89 -27.04
N ASP A 36 -17.75 -5.06 -26.85
CA ASP A 36 -16.39 -5.35 -26.37
C ASP A 36 -15.60 -4.23 -25.67
N ASP A 37 -15.71 -4.18 -24.34
CA ASP A 37 -14.61 -3.85 -23.43
C ASP A 37 -14.50 -5.03 -22.45
N GLN A 38 -13.63 -6.00 -22.76
CA GLN A 38 -13.30 -7.09 -21.84
C GLN A 38 -12.43 -6.52 -20.72
N VAL A 39 -13.07 -5.97 -19.69
CA VAL A 39 -12.53 -6.05 -18.33
C VAL A 39 -12.66 -7.50 -17.93
N GLU A 40 -11.52 -8.17 -17.78
CA GLU A 40 -11.41 -9.50 -17.19
C GLU A 40 -12.08 -9.43 -15.81
N GLN A 41 -13.32 -9.89 -15.72
CA GLN A 41 -14.03 -10.00 -14.46
C GLN A 41 -13.33 -11.11 -13.69
N ALA A 42 -12.48 -10.74 -12.75
CA ALA A 42 -11.92 -11.68 -11.78
C ALA A 42 -13.08 -12.45 -11.14
N ASP A 43 -13.01 -13.77 -11.20
CA ASP A 43 -14.00 -14.66 -10.60
C ASP A 43 -14.00 -14.42 -9.08
N PRO A 44 -15.11 -13.97 -8.47
CA PRO A 44 -15.16 -13.73 -7.03
C PRO A 44 -14.95 -15.00 -6.19
N ASP A 45 -15.04 -16.18 -6.81
CA ASP A 45 -14.79 -17.47 -6.15
C ASP A 45 -13.34 -17.99 -6.34
N GLU A 46 -12.48 -17.28 -7.08
CA GLU A 46 -11.06 -17.62 -7.14
C GLU A 46 -10.38 -17.25 -5.82
N PRO A 47 -9.73 -18.21 -5.11
CA PRO A 47 -9.07 -17.91 -3.87
C PRO A 47 -7.94 -16.91 -4.13
N VAL A 48 -8.04 -15.74 -3.50
CA VAL A 48 -7.00 -14.72 -3.52
C VAL A 48 -5.77 -15.33 -2.86
N ASP A 49 -4.61 -15.26 -3.52
CA ASP A 49 -3.37 -15.71 -2.91
C ASP A 49 -2.97 -14.73 -1.79
N GLU A 50 -3.26 -15.11 -0.55
CA GLU A 50 -2.91 -14.33 0.65
C GLU A 50 -1.47 -14.58 1.14
N SER A 51 -0.69 -15.38 0.40
CA SER A 51 0.67 -15.76 0.78
C SER A 51 1.58 -14.54 0.89
N LEU A 52 2.36 -14.48 1.97
CA LEU A 52 3.41 -13.48 2.15
C LEU A 52 4.68 -13.95 1.42
N HIS A 53 5.38 -13.06 0.71
CA HIS A 53 6.66 -13.37 0.06
C HIS A 53 7.84 -13.21 1.02
N LEU A 54 7.87 -14.00 2.10
CA LEU A 54 9.01 -14.05 3.00
C LEU A 54 10.11 -14.92 2.36
N GLU A 55 11.13 -14.29 1.74
CA GLU A 55 12.17 -15.05 1.00
C GLU A 55 13.01 -15.99 1.90
N GLU A 56 13.10 -15.71 3.20
CA GLU A 56 13.83 -16.53 4.20
C GLU A 56 13.10 -16.66 5.55
N GLY A 57 11.76 -16.54 5.54
CA GLY A 57 10.95 -16.55 6.77
C GLY A 57 10.96 -15.22 7.54
N ALA A 58 11.76 -14.24 7.13
CA ALA A 58 11.72 -12.87 7.63
C ALA A 58 11.76 -11.86 6.49
N GLN A 59 11.19 -10.68 6.72
CA GLN A 59 11.15 -9.58 5.76
C GLN A 59 11.11 -8.25 6.50
N ARG A 60 11.84 -7.26 5.98
CA ARG A 60 11.84 -5.91 6.53
C ARG A 60 11.72 -4.88 5.42
N ILE A 61 10.63 -4.12 5.39
CA ILE A 61 10.30 -3.15 4.35
C ILE A 61 10.15 -1.76 4.93
N GLY A 62 10.75 -0.78 4.27
CA GLY A 62 10.53 0.64 4.50
C GLY A 62 9.70 1.26 3.38
N LEU A 63 8.64 2.00 3.75
CA LEU A 63 7.88 2.85 2.83
C LEU A 63 7.97 4.32 3.25
N ILE A 64 8.16 5.21 2.28
CA ILE A 64 8.10 6.66 2.52
C ILE A 64 6.95 7.26 1.72
N PHE A 65 5.89 7.63 2.42
CA PHE A 65 4.70 8.28 1.90
C PHE A 65 4.95 9.77 1.72
N ALA A 66 4.59 10.31 0.56
CA ALA A 66 4.57 11.75 0.36
C ALA A 66 3.50 12.16 -0.65
N PRO A 67 2.76 13.27 -0.40
CA PRO A 67 1.75 13.80 -1.32
C PRO A 67 2.40 14.53 -2.51
N LEU A 68 3.19 13.78 -3.29
CA LEU A 68 3.92 14.24 -4.46
C LEU A 68 3.38 13.53 -5.69
N ARG A 69 3.11 14.29 -6.77
CA ARG A 69 2.69 13.75 -8.07
C ARG A 69 3.26 14.60 -9.21
N PRO A 70 3.44 14.02 -10.41
CA PRO A 70 3.34 12.59 -10.75
C PRO A 70 4.60 11.79 -10.35
N ALA A 71 4.48 10.47 -10.17
CA ALA A 71 5.60 9.59 -9.78
C ALA A 71 6.81 9.71 -10.72
N SER A 72 6.59 9.89 -12.03
CA SER A 72 7.67 10.08 -13.01
C SER A 72 8.47 11.39 -12.80
N ALA A 73 7.85 12.45 -12.28
CA ALA A 73 8.56 13.68 -11.94
C ALA A 73 9.39 13.49 -10.66
N VAL A 74 8.84 12.77 -9.68
CA VAL A 74 9.52 12.40 -8.43
C VAL A 74 10.74 11.52 -8.74
N ALA A 75 10.58 10.49 -9.59
CA ALA A 75 11.65 9.60 -10.05
C ALA A 75 12.85 10.38 -10.60
N ARG A 76 12.59 11.32 -11.50
CA ARG A 76 13.64 12.17 -12.09
C ARG A 76 14.35 13.02 -11.04
N MET A 77 13.59 13.56 -10.09
CA MET A 77 14.14 14.36 -9.00
C MET A 77 15.02 13.51 -8.08
N LEU A 78 14.55 12.33 -7.67
CA LEU A 78 15.33 11.39 -6.86
C LEU A 78 16.59 10.90 -7.59
N GLY A 79 16.52 10.68 -8.90
CA GLY A 79 17.69 10.38 -9.73
C GLY A 79 18.77 11.48 -9.70
N MET A 80 18.39 12.76 -9.55
CA MET A 80 19.37 13.85 -9.35
C MET A 80 20.07 13.76 -7.99
N TYR A 81 19.35 13.29 -6.96
CA TYR A 81 19.90 13.01 -5.63
C TYR A 81 20.61 11.65 -5.54
N LYS A 82 20.77 10.93 -6.66
CA LYS A 82 21.37 9.58 -6.72
C LYS A 82 20.62 8.55 -5.88
N ILE A 83 19.32 8.75 -5.70
CA ILE A 83 18.44 7.80 -5.02
C ILE A 83 17.83 6.89 -6.09
N ALA A 84 18.24 5.62 -6.08
CA ALA A 84 17.82 4.59 -7.03
C ALA A 84 16.85 3.63 -6.34
N ARG A 85 15.59 4.04 -6.24
CA ARG A 85 14.52 3.28 -5.58
C ARG A 85 13.25 3.27 -6.43
N TRP A 86 12.41 2.27 -6.19
CA TRP A 86 11.09 2.18 -6.79
C TRP A 86 10.14 3.20 -6.16
N ILE A 87 9.33 3.82 -7.02
CA ILE A 87 8.26 4.73 -6.62
C ILE A 87 6.96 4.13 -7.09
N VAL A 88 6.06 3.84 -6.16
CA VAL A 88 4.74 3.30 -6.47
C VAL A 88 3.72 4.43 -6.27
N PRO A 89 2.97 4.84 -7.31
CA PRO A 89 1.82 5.70 -7.13
C PRO A 89 0.77 4.97 -6.29
N ILE A 90 0.23 5.65 -5.28
CA ILE A 90 -0.91 5.17 -4.48
C ILE A 90 -1.92 6.30 -4.38
N ASP A 91 -3.15 6.05 -3.92
CA ASP A 91 -4.22 7.04 -4.05
C ASP A 91 -3.80 8.45 -3.55
N HIS A 92 -3.93 9.43 -4.45
CA HIS A 92 -3.51 10.83 -4.27
C HIS A 92 -2.05 11.12 -3.85
N GLN A 93 -1.15 10.14 -3.76
CA GLN A 93 0.23 10.32 -3.31
C GLN A 93 1.21 9.31 -3.96
N ILE A 94 2.45 9.22 -3.44
CA ILE A 94 3.42 8.18 -3.83
C ILE A 94 4.02 7.54 -2.59
N VAL A 95 4.52 6.32 -2.74
CA VAL A 95 5.43 5.68 -1.80
C VAL A 95 6.78 5.43 -2.45
N LEU A 96 7.86 5.72 -1.72
CA LEU A 96 9.19 5.20 -2.03
C LEU A 96 9.35 3.86 -1.33
N TYR A 97 9.69 2.81 -2.07
CA TYR A 97 9.88 1.45 -1.54
C TYR A 97 11.35 1.18 -1.24
N LEU A 98 11.61 0.55 -0.09
CA LEU A 98 12.92 0.10 0.37
C LEU A 98 12.82 -1.31 0.93
N GLU A 99 13.64 -2.21 0.41
CA GLU A 99 13.99 -3.46 1.10
C GLU A 99 15.10 -3.16 2.10
N LEU A 100 14.92 -3.64 3.32
CA LEU A 100 15.88 -3.52 4.43
C LEU A 100 16.43 -4.89 4.77
N ASP A 101 17.59 -4.92 5.40
CA ASP A 101 18.20 -6.16 5.87
C ASP A 101 17.31 -6.76 6.99
N PRO A 102 16.75 -7.98 6.81
CA PRO A 102 15.95 -8.63 7.84
C PRO A 102 16.81 -9.11 9.03
N ASP A 103 18.12 -9.34 8.83
CA ASP A 103 19.05 -9.86 9.84
C ASP A 103 19.84 -8.76 10.56
N ASP A 104 19.35 -7.52 10.53
CA ASP A 104 19.99 -6.38 11.19
C ASP A 104 20.05 -6.58 12.72
N GLU A 105 21.23 -6.92 13.24
CA GLU A 105 21.45 -7.19 14.67
C GLU A 105 21.05 -6.00 15.57
N GLU A 106 21.12 -4.75 15.06
CA GLU A 106 20.71 -3.56 15.83
C GLU A 106 19.18 -3.52 16.03
N GLU A 107 18.40 -4.01 15.06
CA GLU A 107 16.94 -4.05 15.10
C GLU A 107 16.41 -4.88 16.26
N GLU A 108 17.05 -5.99 16.62
CA GLU A 108 16.62 -6.85 17.72
C GLU A 108 16.54 -6.05 19.03
N PHE A 109 17.59 -5.26 19.33
CA PHE A 109 17.65 -4.42 20.52
C PHE A 109 16.76 -3.19 20.40
N GLU A 110 16.79 -2.53 19.24
CA GLU A 110 15.97 -1.37 18.93
C GLU A 110 14.47 -1.67 19.02
N SER A 111 14.09 -2.94 18.83
CA SER A 111 12.71 -3.36 18.94
C SER A 111 12.07 -3.12 20.30
N LEU A 112 12.90 -3.16 21.34
CA LEU A 112 12.49 -2.94 22.72
C LEU A 112 12.16 -1.47 23.02
N LEU A 113 12.54 -0.54 22.14
CA LEU A 113 12.27 0.89 22.29
C LEU A 113 10.85 1.28 21.84
N GLY A 114 10.08 0.35 21.27
CA GLY A 114 8.72 0.61 20.81
C GLY A 114 8.66 1.76 19.80
N GLU A 115 7.86 2.78 20.08
CA GLU A 115 7.68 3.94 19.18
C GLU A 115 8.87 4.91 19.18
N GLU A 116 9.73 4.87 20.20
CA GLU A 116 10.94 5.71 20.28
C GLU A 116 12.10 5.16 19.44
N ARG A 117 11.93 3.96 18.86
CA ARG A 117 12.91 3.31 17.99
C ARG A 117 13.47 4.29 16.94
N PRO A 118 14.79 4.34 16.72
CA PRO A 118 15.33 5.11 15.61
C PRO A 118 14.83 4.55 14.28
N MET A 119 14.82 5.41 13.27
CA MET A 119 14.44 5.00 11.92
C MET A 119 15.70 4.44 11.22
N PRO A 120 15.62 3.34 10.45
CA PRO A 120 16.77 2.77 9.76
C PRO A 120 17.47 3.84 8.91
N GLU A 121 18.81 3.82 8.87
CA GLU A 121 19.61 4.93 8.34
C GLU A 121 19.17 5.34 6.93
N GLU A 122 18.91 4.36 6.06
CA GLU A 122 18.51 4.65 4.69
C GLU A 122 17.09 5.24 4.59
N VAL A 123 16.15 4.72 5.39
CA VAL A 123 14.78 5.22 5.46
C VAL A 123 14.78 6.66 5.98
N ASP A 124 15.51 6.93 7.07
CA ASP A 124 15.66 8.26 7.65
C ASP A 124 16.26 9.25 6.65
N ARG A 125 17.36 8.86 5.99
CA ARG A 125 18.03 9.67 4.97
C ARG A 125 17.08 10.06 3.84
N PHE A 126 16.33 9.12 3.30
CA PHE A 126 15.42 9.39 2.18
C PHE A 126 14.17 10.14 2.62
N ALA A 127 13.64 9.87 3.82
CA ALA A 127 12.51 10.63 4.37
C ALA A 127 12.88 12.09 4.60
N LYS A 128 14.10 12.37 5.05
CA LYS A 128 14.64 13.73 5.17
C LYS A 128 14.75 14.44 3.82
N VAL A 129 15.11 13.73 2.75
CA VAL A 129 15.16 14.30 1.40
C VAL A 129 13.75 14.57 0.89
N ILE A 130 12.87 13.58 0.90
CA ILE A 130 11.51 13.67 0.36
C ILE A 130 10.68 14.72 1.11
N SER A 131 10.79 14.79 2.43
CA SER A 131 10.07 15.79 3.24
C SER A 131 10.46 17.24 2.94
N LYS A 132 11.61 17.51 2.31
CA LYS A 132 11.97 18.84 1.81
C LYS A 132 11.34 19.17 0.46
N LEU A 133 10.94 18.13 -0.28
CA LEU A 133 10.35 18.25 -1.62
C LEU A 133 8.82 18.37 -1.54
N SER A 134 8.23 17.89 -0.44
CA SER A 134 6.80 17.96 -0.16
C SER A 134 6.48 19.09 0.82
N LYS A 135 5.50 19.93 0.47
CA LYS A 135 4.98 20.99 1.36
C LYS A 135 4.42 20.44 2.67
N PHE A 136 3.85 19.24 2.65
CA PHE A 136 3.20 18.62 3.80
C PHE A 136 4.12 17.70 4.61
N GLY A 137 5.37 17.54 4.15
CA GLY A 137 6.32 16.58 4.69
C GLY A 137 6.18 15.19 4.06
N ALA A 138 6.72 14.20 4.75
CA ALA A 138 6.67 12.79 4.40
C ALA A 138 6.41 11.94 5.66
N VAL A 139 5.91 10.72 5.49
CA VAL A 139 5.77 9.74 6.58
C VAL A 139 6.61 8.53 6.20
N ALA A 140 7.55 8.16 7.06
CA ALA A 140 8.32 6.93 6.91
C ALA A 140 7.70 5.85 7.78
N VAL A 141 7.40 4.70 7.19
CA VAL A 141 6.84 3.52 7.84
C VAL A 141 7.82 2.37 7.62
N VAL A 142 8.06 1.59 8.66
CA VAL A 142 8.84 0.36 8.57
C VAL A 142 7.98 -0.79 9.08
N SER A 143 7.96 -1.88 8.32
CA SER A 143 7.36 -3.14 8.73
C SER A 143 8.45 -4.20 8.79
N THR A 144 8.46 -4.95 9.88
CA THR A 144 9.27 -6.15 10.06
C THR A 144 8.30 -7.31 10.25
N LEU A 145 8.45 -8.37 9.48
CA LEU A 145 7.70 -9.61 9.55
C LEU A 145 8.68 -10.76 9.76
N ALA A 146 8.32 -11.69 10.65
CA ALA A 146 9.09 -12.90 10.91
C ALA A 146 8.12 -14.07 11.14
N GLU A 147 8.40 -15.20 10.52
CA GLU A 147 7.67 -16.45 10.67
C GLU A 147 8.45 -17.37 11.63
N GLU A 148 7.81 -17.73 12.74
CA GLU A 148 8.35 -18.64 13.74
C GLU A 148 7.30 -19.69 14.09
N ASP A 149 7.64 -20.97 14.03
CA ASP A 149 6.74 -22.09 14.35
C ASP A 149 5.36 -22.04 13.65
N SER A 150 5.33 -21.63 12.37
CA SER A 150 4.10 -21.42 11.56
C SER A 150 3.20 -20.26 12.05
N LEU A 151 3.71 -19.38 12.90
CA LEU A 151 3.06 -18.13 13.28
C LEU A 151 3.83 -16.96 12.67
N VAL A 152 3.14 -16.11 11.90
CA VAL A 152 3.69 -14.85 11.42
C VAL A 152 3.54 -13.81 12.51
N SER A 153 4.66 -13.33 13.02
CA SER A 153 4.75 -12.17 13.91
C SER A 153 5.22 -10.96 13.12
N GLY A 154 4.79 -9.78 13.54
CA GLY A 154 5.12 -8.55 12.84
C GLY A 154 5.12 -7.34 13.73
N SER A 155 5.93 -6.36 13.37
CA SER A 155 5.89 -5.02 13.96
C SER A 155 5.86 -3.96 12.87
N VAL A 156 5.13 -2.89 13.12
CA VAL A 156 5.08 -1.72 12.25
C VAL A 156 5.24 -0.48 13.11
N TYR A 157 6.11 0.42 12.67
CA TYR A 157 6.28 1.73 13.31
C TYR A 157 6.48 2.79 12.23
N ALA A 158 6.17 4.04 12.57
CA ALA A 158 6.37 5.13 11.66
C ALA A 158 6.70 6.44 12.34
N ARG A 159 7.22 7.36 11.53
CA ARG A 159 7.58 8.70 11.96
C ARG A 159 7.28 9.71 10.87
N ARG A 160 6.79 10.87 11.28
CA ARG A 160 6.59 12.00 10.38
C ARG A 160 7.88 12.78 10.20
N TYR A 161 8.10 13.28 8.99
CA TYR A 161 9.23 14.12 8.63
C TYR A 161 8.74 15.41 7.99
N VAL A 162 9.22 16.56 8.47
CA VAL A 162 8.89 17.88 7.93
C VAL A 162 10.16 18.69 7.72
N ASN A 163 10.34 19.23 6.51
CA ASN A 163 11.50 20.06 6.15
C ASN A 163 12.85 19.37 6.46
N GLY A 164 12.93 18.05 6.34
CA GLY A 164 14.14 17.28 6.60
C GLY A 164 14.43 17.00 8.07
N LYS A 165 13.45 17.15 8.96
CA LYS A 165 13.57 16.82 10.38
C LYS A 165 12.54 15.77 10.77
N PRO A 166 12.91 14.75 11.55
CA PRO A 166 11.95 13.86 12.18
C PRO A 166 11.11 14.63 13.21
N GLU A 167 9.82 14.30 13.27
CA GLU A 167 8.88 14.69 14.32
C GLU A 167 8.54 13.45 15.17
N ASP A 168 7.42 13.52 15.89
CA ASP A 168 6.96 12.44 16.77
C ASP A 168 6.60 11.17 15.98
N ALA A 169 6.71 10.04 16.67
CA ALA A 169 6.26 8.76 16.16
C ALA A 169 4.74 8.77 15.91
N ILE A 170 4.30 8.00 14.92
CA ILE A 170 2.89 7.82 14.62
C ILE A 170 2.46 6.45 15.17
N PRO A 171 1.38 6.38 15.97
CA PRO A 171 0.90 5.11 16.51
C PRO A 171 0.54 4.11 15.41
N ALA A 172 1.03 2.88 15.53
CA ALA A 172 0.87 1.82 14.53
C ALA A 172 -0.61 1.56 14.16
N GLY A 173 -1.48 1.52 15.18
CA GLY A 173 -2.91 1.28 14.97
C GLY A 173 -3.63 2.36 14.16
N LEU A 174 -3.11 3.60 14.13
CA LEU A 174 -3.68 4.66 13.29
C LEU A 174 -3.25 4.50 11.83
N LEU A 175 -2.02 4.04 11.59
CA LEU A 175 -1.46 3.88 10.24
C LEU A 175 -2.13 2.74 9.49
N ILE A 176 -2.27 1.57 10.11
CA ILE A 176 -2.84 0.39 9.47
C ILE A 176 -4.30 0.63 9.03
N ASN A 177 -5.07 1.38 9.81
CA ASN A 177 -6.46 1.71 9.43
C ASN A 177 -6.58 2.76 8.31
N SER A 178 -5.48 3.42 7.91
CA SER A 178 -5.49 4.53 6.97
C SER A 178 -4.61 4.32 5.74
N ILE A 179 -3.92 3.18 5.65
CA ILE A 179 -3.04 2.86 4.54
C ILE A 179 -3.84 2.41 3.32
N ASP A 180 -3.37 2.77 2.14
CA ASP A 180 -3.90 2.28 0.87
C ASP A 180 -3.57 0.80 0.70
N ILE A 181 -4.48 0.01 0.10
CA ILE A 181 -4.31 -1.44 -0.09
C ILE A 181 -3.00 -1.80 -0.80
N ARG A 182 -2.58 -1.01 -1.80
CA ARG A 182 -1.31 -1.26 -2.52
C ARG A 182 -0.10 -1.05 -1.61
N ALA A 183 -0.19 -0.10 -0.69
CA ALA A 183 0.88 0.15 0.26
C ALA A 183 0.87 -0.90 1.39
N GLU A 184 -0.29 -1.41 1.79
CA GLU A 184 -0.41 -2.56 2.69
C GLU A 184 0.25 -3.81 2.08
N ASP A 185 -0.09 -4.16 0.83
CA ASP A 185 0.47 -5.32 0.15
C ASP A 185 2.01 -5.24 0.04
N LEU A 186 2.56 -4.04 -0.19
CA LEU A 186 4.00 -3.81 -0.20
C LEU A 186 4.64 -3.99 1.20
N LEU A 187 4.00 -3.49 2.26
CA LEU A 187 4.52 -3.66 3.63
C LEU A 187 4.49 -5.12 4.07
N LEU A 188 3.42 -5.83 3.71
CA LEU A 188 3.23 -7.22 4.09
C LEU A 188 3.99 -8.20 3.17
N GLY A 189 4.57 -7.71 2.08
CA GLY A 189 5.26 -8.55 1.11
C GLY A 189 4.33 -9.41 0.26
N ARG A 190 3.06 -9.06 0.13
CA ARG A 190 2.15 -9.70 -0.85
C ARG A 190 2.38 -9.20 -2.27
N ALA A 191 3.00 -8.02 -2.41
CA ALA A 191 3.37 -7.44 -3.68
C ALA A 191 4.77 -6.85 -3.63
N ARG A 192 5.41 -6.79 -4.79
CA ARG A 192 6.62 -6.02 -5.07
C ARG A 192 6.28 -4.84 -5.96
N PRO A 193 7.10 -3.76 -5.99
CA PRO A 193 6.84 -2.62 -6.86
C PRO A 193 6.62 -2.97 -8.34
N GLN A 194 7.33 -4.01 -8.81
CA GLN A 194 7.29 -4.50 -10.19
C GLN A 194 5.93 -5.08 -10.60
N ASP A 195 5.12 -5.50 -9.64
CA ASP A 195 3.78 -6.06 -9.88
C ASP A 195 2.79 -4.95 -10.26
N TYR A 196 3.15 -3.69 -10.05
CA TYR A 196 2.35 -2.55 -10.42
C TYR A 196 2.82 -1.89 -11.74
N PRO A 197 1.97 -1.81 -12.78
CA PRO A 197 2.38 -1.33 -14.11
C PRO A 197 2.70 0.17 -14.16
N ASP A 198 2.26 0.94 -13.17
CA ASP A 198 2.50 2.38 -13.03
C ASP A 198 3.63 2.72 -12.05
N ALA A 199 4.27 1.72 -11.45
CA ALA A 199 5.49 1.91 -10.66
C ALA A 199 6.63 2.39 -11.56
N VAL A 200 7.48 3.26 -11.02
CA VAL A 200 8.60 3.87 -11.75
C VAL A 200 9.86 3.74 -10.93
N HIS A 201 10.91 3.17 -11.51
CA HIS A 201 12.22 3.17 -10.89
C HIS A 201 12.94 4.51 -11.13
N ALA A 202 13.54 5.09 -10.09
CA ALA A 202 14.14 6.43 -10.17
C ALA A 202 15.30 6.58 -11.18
N THR A 203 15.92 5.48 -11.61
CA THR A 203 16.99 5.48 -12.62
C THR A 203 16.53 5.05 -14.01
N GLU A 204 15.31 4.53 -14.15
CA GLU A 204 14.78 4.16 -15.45
C GLU A 204 14.45 5.41 -16.26
N ARG A 205 14.91 5.45 -17.50
CA ARG A 205 14.52 6.53 -18.41
C ARG A 205 13.06 6.29 -18.79
N PRO A 206 12.17 7.28 -18.65
CA PRO A 206 10.80 7.12 -19.09
C PRO A 206 10.79 6.75 -20.56
N VAL A 207 10.14 5.64 -20.91
CA VAL A 207 9.91 5.27 -22.30
C VAL A 207 9.03 6.36 -22.90
N PRO A 208 9.50 7.11 -23.92
CA PRO A 208 8.65 8.11 -24.54
C PRO A 208 7.44 7.39 -25.13
N LYS A 209 6.22 7.74 -24.70
CA LYS A 209 4.99 7.32 -25.40
C LYS A 209 5.16 7.74 -26.85
N GLY A 210 5.28 6.75 -27.74
CA GLY A 210 5.63 6.95 -29.14
C GLY A 210 4.68 7.96 -29.78
N ARG A 211 5.19 9.14 -30.12
CA ARG A 211 4.54 9.99 -31.11
C ARG A 211 4.72 9.26 -32.43
N GLY A 212 3.66 8.60 -32.90
CA GLY A 212 3.65 7.83 -34.15
C GLY A 212 4.25 8.65 -35.29
N PHE A 213 5.49 8.31 -35.68
CA PHE A 213 6.09 8.83 -36.89
C PHE A 213 5.63 7.92 -38.03
N GLY A 214 4.56 8.33 -38.70
CA GLY A 214 4.17 7.77 -39.99
C GLY A 214 5.25 8.11 -41.02
N PHE A 215 6.07 7.13 -41.39
CA PHE A 215 6.94 7.24 -42.55
C PHE A 215 6.09 6.99 -43.82
N PRO A 216 6.03 7.92 -44.79
CA PRO A 216 5.34 7.65 -46.04
C PRO A 216 6.13 6.60 -46.83
N LYS A 217 5.48 5.50 -47.20
CA LYS A 217 6.02 4.56 -48.20
C LYS A 217 6.13 5.28 -49.53
N ARG A 218 7.35 5.34 -50.10
CA ARG A 218 7.55 5.73 -51.49
C ARG A 218 7.17 4.54 -52.38
N VAL A 219 6.30 4.83 -53.36
CA VAL A 219 5.94 4.00 -54.51
C VAL A 219 7.09 4.01 -55.52
#